data_AF-A0A8T5XLX1-F1
#
_entry.id   AF-A0A8T5XLX1-F1
#
_cell.length_a   1.000
_cell.length_b   1.000
_cell.length_c   1.000
_cell.angle_alpha   90.00
_cell.angle_beta   90.00
_cell.angle_gamma   90.00
#
_symmetry.space_group_name_H-M   'P 1'
#
loop_
_entity.id
_entity.type
_entity.pdbx_description
1 polymer ?
#
loop_
_entity_poly.entity_id
_entity_poly.type
_entity_poly.pdbx_seq_one_letter_code
_entity_poly.pdbx_strand_id
1 'polypeptide(L)'
;MKRGYLITLFIVIIMGILFFWQWQNGKQHRENKENLNASLLFDNFVALSKQFNSIEETLEMYREDFNDREKKLFRNSLRKDIVSLNRIGINLEKFRVKESLKYRFYTQHLYKIENTVSDIVQGEITKEEKIRKISNILGKYGQRLSDMIFIEHIGQSGMYKQEILDRIMHIISNINKEISAECS
;
A
#
# COMPACT_ATOMS: atom_id res chain seq x y z
N MET A 1 7.11 46.10 47.38
CA MET A 1 7.35 45.92 45.93
C MET A 1 8.27 44.74 45.60
N LYS A 2 9.40 44.51 46.30
CA LYS A 2 10.35 43.41 45.97
C LYS A 2 9.78 41.97 46.06
N ARG A 3 8.84 41.71 46.99
CA ARG A 3 8.22 40.36 47.15
C ARG A 3 7.27 39.98 46.02
N GLY A 4 6.55 40.93 45.42
CA GLY A 4 5.65 40.66 44.29
C GLY A 4 6.41 40.23 43.04
N TYR A 5 7.54 40.90 42.77
CA TYR A 5 8.41 40.56 41.64
C TYR A 5 8.98 39.14 41.74
N LEU A 6 9.38 38.68 42.94
CA LEU A 6 9.87 37.32 43.15
C LEU A 6 8.80 36.26 42.87
N ILE A 7 7.54 36.51 43.26
CA ILE A 7 6.42 35.61 42.97
C ILE A 7 6.14 35.57 41.47
N THR A 8 6.10 36.72 40.79
CA THR A 8 5.90 36.79 39.33
C THR A 8 7.03 36.08 38.59
N LEU A 9 8.28 36.27 38.99
CA LEU A 9 9.45 35.59 38.40
C LEU A 9 9.33 34.08 38.55
N PHE A 10 8.94 33.60 39.75
CA PHE A 10 8.74 32.18 40.01
C PHE A 10 7.64 31.57 39.13
N ILE A 11 6.51 32.27 38.96
CA ILE A 11 5.42 31.84 38.07
C ILE A 11 5.89 31.75 36.61
N VAL A 12 6.64 32.74 36.12
CA VAL A 12 7.17 32.74 34.75
C VAL A 12 8.12 31.54 34.53
N ILE A 13 8.97 31.22 35.50
CA ILE A 13 9.86 30.06 35.44
C ILE A 13 9.04 28.76 35.38
N ILE A 14 8.02 28.60 36.23
CA ILE A 14 7.13 27.43 36.21
C ILE A 14 6.43 27.29 34.86
N MET A 15 5.88 28.39 34.31
CA MET A 15 5.24 28.37 33.00
C MET A 15 6.23 27.97 31.89
N GLY A 16 7.48 28.45 31.95
CA GLY A 16 8.53 28.04 31.02
C GLY A 16 8.83 26.54 31.08
N ILE A 17 8.90 25.96 32.28
CA ILE A 17 9.11 24.52 32.49
C ILE A 17 7.92 23.72 31.92
N LEU A 18 6.68 24.13 32.21
CA LEU A 18 5.48 23.47 31.70
C LEU A 18 5.39 23.53 30.18
N PHE A 19 5.72 24.69 29.59
CA PHE A 19 5.74 24.86 28.14
C PHE A 19 6.80 23.99 27.47
N PHE A 20 8.02 23.95 28.03
CA PHE A 20 9.08 23.08 27.53
C PHE A 20 8.70 21.60 27.61
N TRP A 21 8.08 21.17 28.72
CA TRP A 21 7.61 19.80 28.90
C TRP A 21 6.49 19.44 27.89
N GLN A 22 5.51 20.32 27.69
CA GLN A 22 4.48 20.15 26.65
C GLN A 22 5.08 20.10 25.24
N TRP A 23 6.09 20.92 24.97
CA TRP A 23 6.75 20.94 23.66
C TRP A 23 7.49 19.63 23.37
N GLN A 24 8.27 19.13 24.35
CA GLN A 24 8.96 17.84 24.24
C GLN A 24 7.98 16.68 24.06
N ASN A 25 6.94 16.61 24.89
CA ASN A 25 5.89 15.61 24.76
C ASN A 25 5.19 15.70 23.40
N GLY A 26 4.94 16.92 22.91
CA GLY A 26 4.36 17.17 21.60
C GLY A 26 5.24 16.70 20.45
N LYS A 27 6.57 16.87 20.53
CA LYS A 27 7.52 16.30 19.56
C LYS A 27 7.49 14.79 19.57
N GLN A 28 7.60 14.18 20.75
CA GLN A 28 7.58 12.72 20.90
C GLN A 28 6.28 12.09 20.39
N HIS A 29 5.13 12.73 20.65
CA HIS A 29 3.84 12.26 20.11
C HIS A 29 3.78 12.35 18.58
N ARG A 30 4.37 13.38 17.97
CA ARG A 30 4.46 13.49 16.51
C ARG A 30 5.36 12.42 15.93
N GLU A 31 6.57 12.24 16.47
CA GLU A 31 7.52 11.22 16.04
C GLU A 31 6.93 9.81 16.17
N ASN A 32 6.28 9.50 17.28
CA ASN A 32 5.61 8.21 17.48
C ASN A 32 4.48 7.99 16.45
N LYS A 33 3.68 9.02 16.16
CA LYS A 33 2.62 8.93 15.16
C LYS A 33 3.16 8.76 13.75
N GLU A 34 4.23 9.47 13.41
CA GLU A 34 4.93 9.33 12.12
C GLU A 34 5.50 7.93 11.98
N ASN A 35 6.21 7.42 12.99
CA ASN A 35 6.76 6.06 13.00
C ASN A 35 5.66 5.00 12.88
N LEU A 36 4.55 5.14 13.62
CA LEU A 36 3.41 4.22 13.53
C LEU A 36 2.85 4.18 12.11
N ASN A 37 2.59 5.35 11.52
CA ASN A 37 2.08 5.39 10.16
C ASN A 37 3.10 4.85 9.15
N ALA A 38 4.39 4.98 9.42
CA ALA A 38 5.46 4.51 8.54
C ALA A 38 5.49 2.98 8.52
N SER A 39 5.38 2.38 9.70
CA SER A 39 5.17 0.95 9.87
C SER A 39 3.91 0.48 9.14
N LEU A 40 2.77 1.17 9.33
CA LEU A 40 1.53 0.76 8.68
C LEU A 40 1.60 0.88 7.15
N LEU A 41 2.22 1.93 6.61
CA LEU A 41 2.47 2.06 5.17
C LEU A 41 3.34 0.92 4.65
N PHE A 42 4.44 0.66 5.34
CA PHE A 42 5.34 -0.44 5.04
C PHE A 42 4.58 -1.77 5.01
N ASP A 43 3.80 -2.07 6.05
CA ASP A 43 3.02 -3.30 6.15
C ASP A 43 2.00 -3.44 5.02
N ASN A 44 1.35 -2.34 4.61
CA ASN A 44 0.41 -2.38 3.49
C ASN A 44 1.11 -2.59 2.14
N PHE A 45 2.31 -2.04 1.93
CA PHE A 45 3.08 -2.31 0.71
C PHE A 45 3.65 -3.73 0.66
N VAL A 46 4.07 -4.27 1.81
CA VAL A 46 4.42 -5.70 1.94
C VAL A 46 3.22 -6.56 1.61
N ALA A 47 2.05 -6.24 2.19
CA ALA A 47 0.81 -6.95 1.90
C ALA A 47 0.44 -6.86 0.41
N LEU A 48 0.62 -5.70 -0.21
CA LEU A 48 0.37 -5.50 -1.64
C LEU A 48 1.26 -6.39 -2.51
N SER A 49 2.56 -6.42 -2.24
CA SER A 49 3.51 -7.29 -2.95
C SER A 49 3.11 -8.76 -2.83
N LYS A 50 2.83 -9.22 -1.61
CA LYS A 50 2.34 -10.59 -1.36
C LYS A 50 1.04 -10.88 -2.09
N GLN A 51 0.14 -9.90 -2.16
CA GLN A 51 -1.14 -10.04 -2.83
C GLN A 51 -0.98 -10.18 -4.35
N PHE A 52 -0.05 -9.45 -4.96
CA PHE A 52 0.27 -9.64 -6.38
C PHE A 52 0.81 -11.04 -6.68
N ASN A 53 1.71 -11.56 -5.82
CA ASN A 53 2.22 -12.92 -5.98
C ASN A 53 1.10 -13.97 -5.76
N SER A 54 0.23 -13.80 -4.75
CA SER A 54 -0.92 -14.68 -4.54
C SER A 54 -1.87 -14.75 -5.74
N ILE A 55 -2.12 -13.60 -6.37
CA ILE A 55 -2.92 -13.53 -7.60
C ILE A 55 -2.17 -14.23 -8.73
N GLU A 56 -0.88 -13.95 -8.92
CA GLU A 56 -0.05 -14.59 -9.93
C GLU A 56 -0.08 -16.12 -9.82
N GLU A 57 0.25 -16.69 -8.65
CA GLU A 57 0.16 -18.12 -8.36
C GLU A 57 -1.22 -18.69 -8.69
N THR A 58 -2.29 -17.97 -8.31
CA THR A 58 -3.65 -18.40 -8.63
C THR A 58 -3.91 -18.43 -10.14
N LEU A 59 -3.50 -17.38 -10.86
CA LEU A 59 -3.66 -17.28 -12.31
C LEU A 59 -2.80 -18.28 -13.08
N GLU A 60 -1.59 -18.63 -12.60
CA GLU A 60 -0.74 -19.65 -13.20
C GLU A 60 -1.39 -21.03 -13.22
N MET A 61 -2.23 -21.32 -12.22
CA MET A 61 -2.96 -22.58 -12.16
C MET A 61 -4.05 -22.70 -13.22
N TYR A 62 -4.52 -21.58 -13.80
CA TYR A 62 -5.64 -21.58 -14.73
C TYR A 62 -5.39 -22.48 -15.95
N ARG A 63 -6.41 -23.27 -16.30
CA ARG A 63 -6.46 -24.00 -17.56
C ARG A 63 -7.83 -23.87 -18.21
N GLU A 64 -7.84 -23.81 -19.54
CA GLU A 64 -9.09 -23.75 -20.32
C GLU A 64 -9.96 -25.02 -20.14
N ASP A 65 -9.32 -26.17 -19.90
CA ASP A 65 -9.96 -27.49 -19.76
C ASP A 65 -10.50 -27.79 -18.36
N PHE A 66 -10.45 -26.84 -17.43
CA PHE A 66 -11.01 -27.00 -16.09
C PHE A 66 -12.48 -27.47 -16.12
N ASN A 67 -12.78 -28.46 -15.30
CA ASN A 67 -14.15 -28.86 -15.01
C ASN A 67 -14.86 -27.80 -14.13
N ASP A 68 -16.18 -27.94 -13.96
CA ASP A 68 -16.98 -26.95 -13.23
C ASP A 68 -16.53 -26.77 -11.77
N ARG A 69 -16.04 -27.84 -11.14
CA ARG A 69 -15.54 -27.80 -9.77
C ARG A 69 -14.24 -27.01 -9.69
N GLU A 70 -13.30 -27.25 -10.61
CA GLU A 70 -12.02 -26.53 -10.71
C GLU A 70 -12.25 -25.05 -11.02
N LYS A 71 -13.11 -24.74 -12.00
CA LYS A 71 -13.52 -23.36 -12.31
C LYS A 71 -14.08 -22.65 -11.09
N LYS A 72 -14.92 -23.34 -10.30
CA LYS A 72 -15.49 -22.78 -9.07
C LYS A 72 -14.40 -22.52 -8.01
N LEU A 73 -13.48 -23.44 -7.80
CA LEU A 73 -12.38 -23.28 -6.83
C LEU A 73 -11.45 -22.13 -7.23
N PHE A 74 -11.04 -22.08 -8.50
CA PHE A 74 -10.22 -21.01 -9.07
C PHE A 74 -10.88 -19.63 -8.88
N ARG A 75 -12.15 -19.48 -9.30
CA ARG A 75 -12.91 -18.23 -9.14
C ARG A 75 -13.06 -17.83 -7.66
N ASN A 76 -13.22 -18.80 -6.77
CA ASN A 76 -13.32 -18.52 -5.34
C ASN A 76 -11.98 -18.06 -4.74
N SER A 77 -10.85 -18.58 -5.24
CA SER A 77 -9.52 -18.11 -4.84
C SER A 77 -9.34 -16.65 -5.27
N LEU A 78 -9.55 -16.36 -6.55
CA LEU A 78 -9.43 -14.99 -7.07
C LEU A 78 -10.37 -13.98 -6.39
N ARG A 79 -11.58 -14.39 -6.02
CA ARG A 79 -12.49 -13.50 -5.25
C ARG A 79 -11.92 -13.13 -3.88
N LYS A 80 -11.24 -14.05 -3.20
CA LYS A 80 -10.57 -13.73 -1.92
C LYS A 80 -9.43 -12.76 -2.15
N ASP A 81 -8.67 -12.96 -3.22
CA ASP A 81 -7.58 -12.08 -3.60
C ASP A 81 -8.06 -10.66 -3.93
N ILE A 82 -9.16 -10.53 -4.71
CA ILE A 82 -9.82 -9.26 -5.01
C ILE A 82 -10.22 -8.52 -3.70
N VAL A 83 -10.87 -9.22 -2.78
CA VAL A 83 -11.29 -8.62 -1.48
C VAL A 83 -10.08 -8.16 -0.66
N SER A 84 -9.00 -8.92 -0.69
CA SER A 84 -7.76 -8.58 0.01
C SER A 84 -7.08 -7.36 -0.63
N LEU A 85 -6.96 -7.34 -1.97
CA LEU A 85 -6.41 -6.22 -2.74
C LEU A 85 -7.19 -4.92 -2.49
N ASN A 86 -8.52 -5.00 -2.52
CA ASN A 86 -9.41 -3.90 -2.20
C ASN A 86 -9.16 -3.34 -0.79
N ARG A 87 -9.07 -4.23 0.22
CA ARG A 87 -8.79 -3.85 1.60
C ARG A 87 -7.44 -3.16 1.76
N ILE A 88 -6.40 -3.67 1.10
CA ILE A 88 -5.06 -3.06 1.08
C ILE A 88 -5.15 -1.66 0.47
N GLY A 89 -5.84 -1.51 -0.66
CA GLY A 89 -6.04 -0.22 -1.32
C GLY A 89 -6.77 0.81 -0.46
N ILE A 90 -7.87 0.42 0.18
CA ILE A 90 -8.61 1.27 1.12
C ILE A 90 -7.73 1.69 2.30
N ASN A 91 -6.88 0.80 2.80
CA ASN A 91 -5.96 1.14 3.88
C ASN A 91 -4.88 2.12 3.40
N LEU A 92 -4.31 1.90 2.22
CA LEU A 92 -3.34 2.81 1.61
C LEU A 92 -3.91 4.22 1.39
N GLU A 93 -5.19 4.33 1.03
CA GLU A 93 -5.87 5.61 0.85
C GLU A 93 -6.02 6.43 2.15
N LYS A 94 -6.03 5.77 3.32
CA LYS A 94 -6.08 6.46 4.62
C LYS A 94 -4.78 7.21 4.92
N PHE A 95 -3.66 6.81 4.32
CA PHE A 95 -2.37 7.45 4.53
C PHE A 95 -2.21 8.64 3.58
N ARG A 96 -2.70 9.80 4.03
CA ARG A 96 -2.44 11.10 3.39
C ARG A 96 -0.99 11.52 3.63
N VAL A 97 -0.04 10.88 2.97
CA VAL A 97 1.38 11.30 3.03
C VAL A 97 1.56 12.52 2.14
N LYS A 98 1.52 13.71 2.75
CA LYS A 98 1.74 15.02 2.10
C LYS A 98 0.87 15.21 0.84
N GLU A 99 0.99 16.36 0.19
CA GLU A 99 0.12 16.73 -0.93
C GLU A 99 0.24 15.84 -2.18
N SER A 100 1.27 14.99 -2.23
CA SER A 100 1.54 14.05 -3.31
C SER A 100 0.70 12.77 -3.26
N LEU A 101 0.42 12.21 -2.07
CA LEU A 101 -0.56 11.11 -1.91
C LEU A 101 -2.01 11.60 -1.73
N LYS A 102 -2.30 12.90 -1.88
CA LYS A 102 -3.71 13.38 -1.99
C LYS A 102 -4.47 12.69 -3.13
N TYR A 103 -3.75 12.10 -4.07
CA TYR A 103 -4.29 11.32 -5.16
C TYR A 103 -4.58 9.89 -4.71
N ARG A 104 -5.85 9.64 -4.32
CA ARG A 104 -6.72 8.52 -4.78
C ARG A 104 -6.04 7.21 -5.22
N PHE A 105 -5.03 6.76 -4.47
CA PHE A 105 -4.16 5.62 -4.76
C PHE A 105 -4.94 4.40 -5.26
N TYR A 106 -5.97 4.04 -4.51
CA TYR A 106 -6.85 2.93 -4.82
C TYR A 106 -7.54 3.13 -6.18
N THR A 107 -8.28 4.22 -6.34
CA THR A 107 -9.08 4.46 -7.56
C THR A 107 -8.25 4.72 -8.82
N GLN A 108 -7.02 5.24 -8.70
CA GLN A 108 -6.18 5.53 -9.87
C GLN A 108 -5.32 4.35 -10.31
N HIS A 109 -4.89 3.51 -9.35
CA HIS A 109 -3.90 2.48 -9.62
C HIS A 109 -4.37 1.06 -9.34
N LEU A 110 -4.90 0.76 -8.15
CA LEU A 110 -5.27 -0.63 -7.81
C LEU A 110 -6.60 -1.10 -8.41
N TYR A 111 -7.57 -0.19 -8.53
CA TYR A 111 -8.91 -0.51 -9.03
C TYR A 111 -8.90 -1.15 -10.44
N LYS A 112 -7.95 -0.75 -11.30
CA LYS A 112 -7.80 -1.34 -12.64
C LYS A 112 -7.35 -2.80 -12.58
N ILE A 113 -6.38 -3.10 -11.72
CA ILE A 113 -5.91 -4.48 -11.49
C ILE A 113 -7.07 -5.32 -10.93
N GLU A 114 -7.80 -4.78 -9.95
CA GLU A 114 -8.97 -5.42 -9.35
C GLU A 114 -10.02 -5.76 -10.42
N ASN A 115 -10.36 -4.81 -11.29
CA ASN A 115 -11.30 -5.04 -12.38
C ASN A 115 -10.81 -6.12 -13.33
N THR A 116 -9.56 -6.08 -13.79
CA THR A 116 -9.05 -7.14 -14.68
C THR A 116 -9.14 -8.52 -14.05
N VAL A 117 -8.82 -8.66 -12.76
CA VAL A 117 -8.97 -9.95 -12.06
C VAL A 117 -10.46 -10.32 -11.92
N SER A 118 -11.34 -9.33 -11.73
CA SER A 118 -12.80 -9.52 -11.72
C SER A 118 -13.33 -10.01 -13.06
N ASP A 119 -12.82 -9.48 -14.18
CA ASP A 119 -13.20 -9.87 -15.54
C ASP A 119 -12.83 -11.33 -15.81
N ILE A 120 -11.68 -11.80 -15.28
CA ILE A 120 -11.29 -13.22 -15.29
C ILE A 120 -12.29 -14.07 -14.48
N VAL A 121 -12.67 -13.61 -13.28
CA VAL A 121 -13.63 -14.32 -12.42
C VAL A 121 -15.00 -14.44 -13.08
N GLN A 122 -15.44 -13.38 -13.77
CA GLN A 122 -16.73 -13.32 -14.47
C GLN A 122 -16.73 -14.11 -15.78
N GLY A 123 -15.54 -14.43 -16.31
CA GLY A 123 -15.39 -15.16 -17.57
C GLY A 123 -15.44 -14.26 -18.80
N GLU A 124 -15.19 -12.96 -18.63
CA GLU A 124 -14.97 -12.04 -19.76
C GLU A 124 -13.57 -12.24 -20.36
N ILE A 125 -12.58 -12.58 -19.51
CA ILE A 125 -11.25 -13.02 -19.91
C ILE A 125 -11.12 -14.52 -19.63
N THR A 126 -11.03 -15.33 -20.69
CA THR A 126 -10.99 -16.80 -20.59
C THR A 126 -9.83 -17.45 -21.33
N LYS A 127 -9.16 -16.73 -22.22
CA LYS A 127 -8.02 -17.27 -22.96
C LYS A 127 -6.86 -17.53 -22.01
N GLU A 128 -6.41 -18.77 -21.91
CA GLU A 128 -5.33 -19.17 -20.99
C GLU A 128 -4.04 -18.36 -21.25
N GLU A 129 -3.71 -18.12 -22.52
CA GLU A 129 -2.56 -17.30 -22.90
C GLU A 129 -2.65 -15.88 -22.31
N LYS A 130 -3.82 -15.24 -22.38
CA LYS A 130 -4.03 -13.89 -21.82
C LYS A 130 -3.90 -13.91 -20.30
N ILE A 131 -4.50 -14.91 -19.65
CA ILE A 131 -4.44 -15.06 -18.19
C ILE A 131 -3.00 -15.29 -17.72
N ARG A 132 -2.22 -16.11 -18.43
CA ARG A 132 -0.79 -16.32 -18.14
C ARG A 132 0.05 -15.05 -18.32
N LYS A 133 -0.25 -14.22 -19.33
CA LYS A 133 0.44 -12.93 -19.48
C LYS A 133 0.15 -11.98 -18.32
N ILE A 134 -1.11 -11.89 -17.91
CA ILE A 134 -1.51 -11.09 -16.73
C ILE A 134 -0.81 -11.61 -15.47
N SER A 135 -0.77 -12.94 -15.29
CA SER A 135 -0.04 -13.61 -14.21
C SER A 135 1.43 -13.17 -14.18
N ASN A 136 2.15 -13.32 -15.30
CA ASN A 136 3.55 -12.93 -15.43
C ASN A 136 3.80 -11.44 -15.11
N ILE A 137 2.91 -10.54 -15.53
CA ILE A 137 3.01 -9.11 -15.23
C ILE A 137 2.91 -8.90 -13.71
N LEU A 138 1.92 -9.51 -13.06
CA LEU A 138 1.71 -9.39 -11.62
C LEU A 138 2.87 -9.97 -10.82
N GLY A 139 3.39 -11.15 -11.19
CA GLY A 139 4.55 -11.77 -10.54
C GLY A 139 5.82 -10.91 -10.67
N LYS A 140 6.13 -10.46 -11.90
CA LYS A 140 7.28 -9.58 -12.18
C LYS A 140 7.27 -8.32 -11.31
N TYR A 141 6.13 -7.63 -11.24
CA TYR A 141 6.03 -6.38 -10.49
C TYR A 141 5.80 -6.59 -8.99
N GLY A 142 5.17 -7.69 -8.59
CA GLY A 142 5.07 -8.13 -7.20
C GLY A 142 6.44 -8.41 -6.60
N GLN A 143 7.30 -9.12 -7.33
CA GLN A 143 8.70 -9.35 -6.97
C GLN A 143 9.48 -8.03 -6.91
N ARG A 144 9.35 -7.16 -7.93
CA ARG A 144 10.04 -5.86 -7.94
C ARG A 144 9.65 -4.99 -6.75
N LEU A 145 8.38 -5.03 -6.32
CA LEU A 145 7.92 -4.34 -5.11
C LEU A 145 8.54 -4.97 -3.86
N SER A 146 8.59 -6.29 -3.78
CA SER A 146 9.26 -7.02 -2.68
C SER A 146 10.74 -6.66 -2.57
N ASP A 147 11.47 -6.69 -3.68
CA ASP A 147 12.90 -6.37 -3.74
C ASP A 147 13.17 -4.95 -3.27
N MET A 148 12.36 -3.99 -3.71
CA MET A 148 12.45 -2.61 -3.27
C MET A 148 12.26 -2.49 -1.75
N ILE A 149 11.31 -3.24 -1.18
CA ILE A 149 11.01 -3.18 0.26
C ILE A 149 12.12 -3.83 1.11
N PHE A 150 12.59 -5.01 0.70
CA PHE A 150 13.46 -5.84 1.55
C PHE A 150 14.94 -5.77 1.18
N ILE A 151 15.28 -5.72 -0.11
CA ILE A 151 16.67 -5.76 -0.60
C ILE A 151 17.29 -4.36 -0.58
N GLU A 152 16.54 -3.33 -0.96
CA GLU A 152 17.04 -1.94 -0.91
C GLU A 152 17.05 -1.35 0.51
N HIS A 153 16.71 -2.14 1.53
CA HIS A 153 16.74 -1.77 2.95
C HIS A 153 16.03 -0.44 3.26
N ILE A 154 14.97 -0.11 2.54
CA ILE A 154 14.16 1.10 2.78
C ILE A 154 13.66 1.10 4.23
N GLY A 155 13.26 -0.08 4.73
CA GLY A 155 12.74 -0.25 6.08
C GLY A 155 11.47 0.57 6.33
N GLN A 156 11.02 0.61 7.59
CA GLN A 156 9.81 1.37 7.96
C GLN A 156 10.03 2.88 7.83
N SER A 157 11.18 3.40 8.26
CA SER A 157 11.47 4.83 8.26
C SER A 157 11.66 5.43 6.86
N GLY A 158 12.08 4.63 5.88
CA GLY A 158 12.26 5.08 4.50
C GLY A 158 10.96 5.21 3.70
N MET A 159 9.85 4.59 4.15
CA MET A 159 8.60 4.56 3.38
C MET A 159 7.91 5.93 3.23
N TYR A 160 8.25 6.89 4.08
CA TYR A 160 7.76 8.26 3.99
C TYR A 160 8.53 9.13 2.99
N LYS A 161 9.64 8.63 2.43
CA LYS A 161 10.39 9.38 1.42
C LYS A 161 9.57 9.42 0.14
N GLN A 162 9.34 10.64 -0.36
CA GLN A 162 8.56 10.87 -1.58
C GLN A 162 9.09 10.05 -2.77
N GLU A 163 10.40 9.99 -2.91
CA GLU A 163 11.08 9.19 -3.95
C GLU A 163 10.66 7.72 -3.93
N ILE A 164 10.55 7.12 -2.74
CA ILE A 164 10.12 5.72 -2.61
C ILE A 164 8.67 5.56 -3.03
N LEU A 165 7.80 6.44 -2.55
CA LEU A 165 6.38 6.43 -2.93
C LEU A 165 6.20 6.59 -4.44
N ASP A 166 6.94 7.51 -5.07
CA ASP A 166 6.91 7.72 -6.52
C ASP A 166 7.39 6.48 -7.28
N ARG A 167 8.43 5.80 -6.80
CA ARG A 167 8.92 4.55 -7.40
C ARG A 167 7.90 3.42 -7.30
N ILE A 168 7.21 3.30 -6.17
CA ILE A 168 6.10 2.34 -6.01
C ILE A 168 4.96 2.72 -6.97
N MET A 169 4.60 3.99 -7.10
CA MET A 169 3.54 4.45 -8.01
C MET A 169 3.88 4.21 -9.47
N HIS A 170 5.15 4.35 -9.81
CA HIS A 170 5.64 3.98 -11.13
C HIS A 170 5.52 2.47 -11.37
N ILE A 171 5.81 1.61 -10.39
CA ILE A 171 5.61 0.16 -10.50
C ILE A 171 4.14 -0.16 -10.79
N ILE A 172 3.19 0.33 -9.99
CA ILE A 172 1.77 0.01 -10.17
C ILE A 172 1.22 0.60 -11.48
N SER A 173 1.69 1.79 -11.88
CA SER A 173 1.33 2.38 -13.16
C SER A 173 1.79 1.52 -14.34
N ASN A 174 2.97 0.90 -14.25
CA ASN A 174 3.46 -0.01 -15.28
C ASN A 174 2.67 -1.33 -15.33
N ILE A 175 2.24 -1.86 -14.18
CA ILE A 175 1.31 -3.00 -14.15
C ILE A 175 0.07 -2.68 -14.98
N ASN A 176 -0.57 -1.53 -14.70
CA ASN A 176 -1.78 -1.13 -15.41
C ASN A 176 -1.57 -0.93 -16.90
N LYS A 177 -0.41 -0.37 -17.28
CA LYS A 177 -0.06 -0.16 -18.69
C LYS A 177 0.11 -1.49 -19.42
N GLU A 178 0.87 -2.42 -18.84
CA GLU A 178 1.10 -3.75 -19.44
C GLU A 178 -0.19 -4.57 -19.48
N ILE A 179 -1.00 -4.60 -18.42
CA ILE A 179 -2.29 -5.30 -18.41
C ILE A 179 -3.23 -4.73 -19.47
N SER A 180 -3.34 -3.40 -19.57
CA SER A 180 -4.25 -2.77 -20.55
C SER A 180 -3.87 -3.12 -21.99
N ALA A 181 -2.58 -3.33 -22.27
CA ALA A 181 -2.10 -3.73 -23.60
C ALA A 181 -2.52 -5.18 -23.96
N GLU A 182 -2.67 -6.07 -22.97
CA GLU A 182 -3.12 -7.46 -23.18
C GLU A 182 -4.64 -7.59 -23.26
N CYS A 183 -5.37 -6.64 -22.65
CA CYS A 183 -6.83 -6.60 -22.61
C CYS A 183 -7.47 -5.81 -23.77
N SER A 184 -6.68 -5.01 -24.51
CA SER A 184 -7.11 -4.34 -25.75
C SER A 184 -7.21 -5.33 -26.92
#